data_AF-A0A4Y8D8N8-F1
#
_entry.id   AF-A0A4Y8D8N8-F1
#
_cell.length_a   1.000
_cell.length_b   1.000
_cell.length_c   1.000
_cell.angle_alpha   90.00
_cell.angle_beta   90.00
_cell.angle_gamma   90.00
#
_symmetry.space_group_name_H-M   'P 1'
#
loop_
_entity.id
_entity.type
_entity.pdbx_description
1 polymer ?
#
loop_
_entity_poly.entity_id
_entity_poly.type
_entity_poly.pdbx_seq_one_letter_code
_entity_poly.pdbx_strand_id
1 'polypeptide(L)'
;MAEIDYTRRNKYARPLSEAEKERLDEFIDAIHYSARYSDDQYEYRHVQLPKAMLKVIPKEYHDPQTGTLKLLWEEEWRALGITQEIN
;
A
#
# COMPACT_ATOMS: atom_id res chain seq x y z
N MET A 1 1.11 22.81 7.09
CA MET A 1 0.88 21.36 6.84
C MET A 1 0.15 21.26 5.52
N ALA A 2 0.66 20.49 4.56
CA ALA A 2 -0.14 20.17 3.38
C ALA A 2 -1.34 19.35 3.85
N GLU A 3 -2.56 19.80 3.57
CA GLU A 3 -3.76 18.98 3.81
C GLU A 3 -3.60 17.69 3.02
N ILE A 4 -3.79 16.55 3.70
CA ILE A 4 -3.85 15.26 3.03
C ILE A 4 -5.08 15.31 2.11
N ASP A 5 -4.84 15.27 0.80
CA ASP A 5 -5.91 15.24 -0.18
C ASP A 5 -6.61 13.87 -0.15
N TYR A 6 -7.68 13.80 0.65
CA TYR A 6 -8.51 12.61 0.79
C TYR A 6 -9.29 12.25 -0.48
N THR A 7 -9.31 13.11 -1.51
CA THR A 7 -9.92 12.76 -2.81
C THR A 7 -9.13 11.68 -3.56
N ARG A 8 -7.87 11.45 -3.16
CA ARG A 8 -6.98 10.42 -3.72
C ARG A 8 -7.21 9.01 -3.17
N ARG A 9 -8.33 8.79 -2.47
CA ARG A 9 -8.74 7.49 -1.90
C ARG A 9 -10.18 7.16 -2.26
N ASN A 10 -10.49 5.87 -2.37
CA ASN A 10 -11.87 5.40 -2.48
C ASN A 10 -12.69 5.73 -1.22
N LYS A 11 -14.01 5.92 -1.35
CA LYS A 11 -14.90 6.10 -0.19
C LYS A 11 -14.89 4.92 0.78
N TYR A 12 -14.73 3.71 0.25
CA TYR A 12 -14.62 2.46 1.01
C TYR A 12 -13.47 1.61 0.48
N ALA A 13 -12.91 0.74 1.33
CA ALA A 13 -11.89 -0.21 0.93
C ALA A 13 -12.40 -1.11 -0.21
N ARG A 14 -11.56 -1.32 -1.22
CA ARG A 14 -11.84 -2.32 -2.26
C ARG A 14 -11.18 -3.63 -1.82
N PRO A 15 -11.93 -4.72 -1.61
CA PRO A 15 -11.32 -6.01 -1.27
C PRO A 15 -10.64 -6.63 -2.50
N LEU A 16 -9.58 -7.41 -2.29
CA LEU A 16 -9.03 -8.30 -3.30
C LEU A 16 -9.86 -9.57 -3.41
N SER A 17 -10.08 -10.04 -4.63
CA SER A 17 -10.55 -11.41 -4.89
C SER A 17 -9.46 -12.44 -4.58
N GLU A 18 -9.85 -13.70 -4.40
CA GLU A 18 -8.89 -14.78 -4.11
C GLU A 18 -7.82 -14.91 -5.21
N ALA A 19 -8.23 -14.84 -6.48
CA ALA A 19 -7.30 -14.90 -7.61
C ALA A 19 -6.32 -13.71 -7.67
N GLU A 20 -6.70 -12.54 -7.13
CA GLU A 20 -5.79 -11.40 -7.03
C GLU A 20 -4.80 -11.55 -5.88
N LYS A 21 -5.24 -12.13 -4.75
CA LYS A 21 -4.35 -12.45 -3.61
C LYS A 21 -3.31 -13.50 -4.00
N GLU A 22 -3.74 -14.59 -4.64
CA GLU A 22 -2.84 -15.66 -5.10
C GLU A 22 -1.72 -15.14 -6.02
N ARG A 23 -2.01 -14.13 -6.86
CA ARG A 23 -1.01 -13.49 -7.72
C ARG A 23 -0.01 -12.62 -6.96
N LEU A 24 -0.38 -12.15 -5.77
CA LEU A 24 0.48 -11.30 -4.95
C LEU A 24 1.35 -12.13 -4.00
N ASP A 25 0.93 -13.34 -3.64
CA ASP A 25 1.61 -14.23 -2.69
C ASP A 25 3.08 -14.46 -3.04
N GLU A 26 3.42 -14.59 -4.33
CA GLU A 26 4.81 -14.80 -4.78
C GLU A 26 5.77 -13.63 -4.46
N PHE A 27 5.22 -12.44 -4.16
CA PHE A 27 6.00 -11.23 -3.92
C PHE A 27 6.14 -10.86 -2.44
N ILE A 28 5.36 -11.48 -1.55
CA ILE A 28 5.24 -11.08 -0.14
C ILE A 28 6.62 -11.10 0.56
N ASP A 29 7.38 -12.17 0.37
CA ASP A 29 8.70 -12.33 1.00
C ASP A 29 9.75 -11.32 0.48
N ALA A 30 9.49 -10.69 -0.67
CA ALA A 30 10.38 -9.69 -1.27
C ALA A 30 10.00 -8.24 -0.90
N ILE A 31 8.97 -8.03 -0.07
CA ILE A 31 8.60 -6.71 0.45
C ILE A 31 9.65 -6.24 1.45
N HIS A 32 10.22 -5.05 1.22
CA HIS A 32 11.22 -4.47 2.11
C HIS A 32 10.63 -3.39 3.02
N TYR A 33 10.98 -3.45 4.30
CA TYR A 33 10.56 -2.49 5.31
C TYR A 33 11.76 -1.70 5.80
N SER A 34 11.68 -0.38 5.69
CA SER A 34 12.69 0.51 6.26
C SER A 34 12.68 0.48 7.79
N ALA A 35 13.78 0.93 8.39
CA ALA A 35 13.81 1.30 9.80
C ALA A 35 12.80 2.42 10.09
N ARG A 36 12.30 2.46 11.33
CA ARG A 36 11.45 3.55 11.79
C ARG A 36 12.28 4.81 12.00
N TYR A 37 11.68 5.96 11.73
CA TYR A 37 12.23 7.27 12.02
C TYR A 37 11.09 8.19 12.48
N SER A 38 11.39 9.17 13.33
CA SER A 38 10.36 10.01 13.95
C SER A 38 10.77 11.48 13.96
N ASP A 39 9.77 12.35 14.01
CA ASP A 39 9.92 13.72 14.46
C ASP A 39 9.20 13.92 15.80
N ASP A 40 8.96 15.18 16.21
CA ASP A 40 8.33 15.49 17.49
C ASP A 40 6.83 15.12 17.54
N GLN A 41 6.20 14.84 16.40
CA GLN A 41 4.75 14.64 16.28
C GLN A 41 4.36 13.25 15.78
N TYR A 42 5.19 12.63 14.93
CA TYR A 42 4.84 11.41 14.23
C TYR A 42 6.01 10.43 14.12
N GLU A 43 5.65 9.14 14.02
CA GLU A 43 6.55 8.06 13.63
C GLU A 43 6.28 7.70 12.16
N TYR A 44 7.35 7.47 11.41
CA TYR A 44 7.33 7.23 9.98
C TYR A 44 8.07 5.94 9.63
N ARG A 45 7.63 5.33 8.52
CA ARG A 45 8.39 4.35 7.76
C ARG A 45 7.95 4.37 6.30
N HIS A 46 8.79 3.82 5.43
CA HIS A 46 8.40 3.45 4.08
C HIS A 46 8.52 1.94 3.84
N VAL A 47 7.68 1.44 2.93
CA VAL A 47 7.68 0.06 2.45
C VAL A 47 8.01 0.08 0.96
N GLN A 48 8.95 -0.76 0.53
CA GLN A 48 9.35 -0.88 -0.86
C GLN A 48 8.81 -2.20 -1.42
N LEU A 49 7.99 -2.10 -2.46
CA LEU A 49 7.43 -3.25 -3.15
C LEU A 49 8.34 -3.66 -4.33
N PRO A 50 8.46 -4.95 -4.65
CA PRO A 50 9.12 -5.40 -5.86
C PRO A 50 8.48 -4.76 -7.11
N LYS A 51 9.29 -4.35 -8.09
CA LYS A 51 8.78 -3.73 -9.32
C LYS A 51 7.84 -4.66 -10.11
N ALA A 52 8.04 -5.98 -10.01
CA ALA A 52 7.16 -6.97 -10.63
C ALA A 52 5.79 -7.01 -9.94
N MET A 53 5.75 -6.88 -8.62
CA MET A 53 4.52 -6.81 -7.83
C MET A 53 3.62 -5.64 -8.27
N LEU A 54 4.22 -4.46 -8.54
CA LEU A 54 3.46 -3.29 -9.02
C LEU A 54 2.68 -3.54 -10.33
N LYS A 55 3.06 -4.54 -11.13
CA LYS A 55 2.37 -4.87 -12.38
C LYS A 55 1.18 -5.80 -12.18
N VAL A 56 1.12 -6.52 -11.07
CA VAL A 56 0.02 -7.46 -10.75
C VAL A 56 -1.02 -6.85 -9.82
N ILE A 57 -0.71 -5.74 -9.15
CA ILE A 57 -1.67 -4.98 -8.36
C ILE A 57 -2.84 -4.52 -9.26
N PRO A 58 -4.11 -4.67 -8.83
CA PRO A 58 -5.25 -4.25 -9.63
C PRO A 58 -5.21 -2.75 -9.95
N LYS A 59 -5.62 -2.38 -11.16
CA LYS A 59 -5.54 -0.99 -11.67
C LYS A 59 -6.30 0.00 -10.78
N GLU A 60 -7.34 -0.45 -10.09
CA GLU A 60 -8.16 0.33 -9.15
C GLU A 60 -7.43 0.71 -7.86
N TYR A 61 -6.20 0.21 -7.64
CA TYR A 61 -5.29 0.67 -6.59
C TYR A 61 -4.30 1.71 -7.11
N HIS A 62 -4.26 1.97 -8.41
CA HIS A 62 -3.39 2.98 -9.00
C HIS A 62 -4.14 4.30 -9.17
N ASP A 63 -3.41 5.38 -8.95
CA ASP A 63 -3.82 6.73 -9.30
C ASP A 63 -3.48 6.97 -10.79
N PRO A 64 -4.48 7.10 -11.67
CA PRO A 64 -4.26 7.23 -13.10
C PRO A 64 -3.58 8.55 -13.50
N GLN A 65 -3.58 9.57 -12.63
CA GLN A 65 -2.97 10.86 -12.92
C GLN A 65 -1.47 10.86 -12.65
N THR A 66 -1.03 10.12 -11.63
CA THR A 66 0.35 10.14 -11.14
C THR A 66 1.12 8.87 -11.48
N GLY A 67 0.43 7.78 -11.83
CA GLY A 67 1.04 6.47 -12.02
C GLY A 67 1.52 5.81 -10.72
N THR A 68 1.23 6.41 -9.57
CA THR A 68 1.52 5.82 -8.26
C THR A 68 0.35 4.97 -7.77
N LEU A 69 0.49 4.32 -6.62
CA LEU A 69 -0.68 3.84 -5.90
C LEU A 69 -1.50 5.04 -5.42
N LYS A 70 -2.82 4.86 -5.37
CA LYS A 70 -3.74 5.77 -4.66
C LYS A 70 -3.46 5.68 -3.15
N LEU A 71 -4.07 6.56 -2.35
CA LEU A 71 -4.04 6.39 -0.90
C LEU A 71 -4.87 5.15 -0.52
N LEU A 72 -4.28 4.23 0.24
CA LEU A 72 -4.90 2.95 0.58
C LEU A 72 -5.54 2.97 1.97
N TRP A 73 -6.66 2.26 2.11
CA TRP A 73 -7.19 1.89 3.42
C TRP A 73 -6.31 0.84 4.12
N GLU A 74 -6.51 0.68 5.42
CA GLU A 74 -5.79 -0.34 6.19
C GLU A 74 -6.03 -1.75 5.65
N GLU A 75 -7.28 -2.10 5.36
CA GLU A 75 -7.57 -3.41 4.80
C GLU A 75 -6.98 -3.59 3.40
N GLU A 76 -6.86 -2.50 2.62
CA GLU A 76 -6.29 -2.53 1.28
C GLU A 76 -4.79 -2.83 1.31
N TRP A 77 -4.00 -2.10 2.11
CA TRP A 77 -2.56 -2.35 2.16
C TRP A 77 -2.22 -3.66 2.87
N ARG A 78 -3.00 -4.09 3.87
CA ARG A 78 -2.84 -5.41 4.49
C ARG A 78 -3.12 -6.54 3.50
N ALA A 79 -4.14 -6.39 2.66
CA ALA A 79 -4.47 -7.39 1.64
C ALA A 79 -3.39 -7.51 0.55
N LEU A 80 -2.55 -6.49 0.35
CA LEU A 80 -1.38 -6.58 -0.53
C LEU A 80 -0.21 -7.38 0.10
N GLY A 81 -0.36 -7.92 1.31
CA GLY A 81 0.70 -8.64 2.02
C GLY A 81 1.66 -7.73 2.79
N ILE A 82 1.37 -6.43 2.87
CA ILE A 82 2.15 -5.52 3.71
C ILE A 82 1.76 -5.77 5.17
N THR A 83 2.73 -6.15 5.99
CA THR A 83 2.56 -6.42 7.42
C THR A 83 3.35 -5.39 8.22
N GLN A 84 2.68 -4.68 9.12
CA GLN A 84 3.32 -3.74 10.05
C GLN A 84 2.80 -4.03 11.46
N GLU A 85 3.70 -4.00 12.44
CA GLU A 85 3.37 -4.17 13.85
C GLU A 85 2.50 -3.00 14.32
N ILE A 86 1.48 -3.30 15.13
CA ILE A 86 0.73 -2.29 15.86
C ILE A 86 1.53 -2.06 17.15
N ASN A 87 2.04 -0.85 17.35
CA ASN A 87 2.64 -0.47 18.64
C ASN A 87 1.57 -0.44 19.74
#